data_AF-A0A838TPQ9-F1
#
_entry.id   AF-A0A838TPQ9-F1
#
_cell.length_a   1.000
_cell.length_b   1.000
_cell.length_c   1.000
_cell.angle_alpha   90.00
_cell.angle_beta   90.00
_cell.angle_gamma   90.00
#
_symmetry.space_group_name_H-M   'P 1'
#
loop_
_entity.id
_entity.type
_entity.pdbx_description
1 polymer ?
#
loop_
_entity_poly.entity_id
_entity_poly.type
_entity_poly.pdbx_seq_one_letter_code
_entity_poly.pdbx_strand_id
1 'polypeptide(L)'
;NTPLLDLIYRAASIHRENNDYSEVQISSLLSIKTGGCSEDCGYCPQAARYHTDVKVHALMKKDEVLAAAEKAKNGGASRLCMGAAWREVRDNKDFDRVIEMVQGVNEMGMEVCCTLG
;
A
#
# COMPACT_ATOMS: atom_id res chain seq x y z
N ASN A 1 -3.64 -30.53 12.94
CA ASN A 1 -3.48 -31.13 11.60
C ASN A 1 -4.84 -31.40 10.99
N THR A 2 -5.28 -30.53 10.09
CA THR A 2 -6.49 -30.72 9.25
C THR A 2 -6.01 -31.04 7.84
N PRO A 3 -6.59 -32.03 7.14
CA PRO A 3 -6.30 -32.27 5.73
C PRO A 3 -6.51 -30.99 4.90
N LEU A 4 -5.63 -30.72 3.94
CA LEU A 4 -5.64 -29.46 3.19
C LEU A 4 -6.99 -29.20 2.51
N LEU A 5 -7.61 -30.23 1.92
CA LEU A 5 -8.90 -30.08 1.24
C LEU A 5 -10.04 -29.76 2.21
N ASP A 6 -10.04 -30.37 3.40
CA ASP A 6 -11.02 -30.08 4.44
C ASP A 6 -10.85 -28.65 4.97
N LEU A 7 -9.60 -28.17 5.08
CA LEU A 7 -9.29 -26.80 5.48
C LEU A 7 -9.78 -25.78 4.45
N ILE A 8 -9.54 -26.03 3.16
CA ILE A 8 -10.03 -25.16 2.06
C ILE A 8 -11.54 -25.10 2.06
N TYR A 9 -12.21 -26.26 2.19
CA TYR A 9 -13.67 -26.32 2.26
C TYR A 9 -14.20 -25.49 3.43
N ARG A 10 -13.64 -25.68 4.62
CA ARG A 10 -14.03 -24.91 5.81
C ARG A 10 -13.80 -23.41 5.63
N ALA A 11 -12.68 -23.00 5.04
CA ALA A 11 -12.38 -21.60 4.77
C ALA A 11 -13.40 -20.97 3.79
N ALA A 12 -13.77 -21.70 2.73
CA ALA A 12 -14.77 -21.26 1.77
C ALA A 12 -16.16 -21.11 2.41
N SER A 13 -16.55 -22.04 3.28
CA SER A 13 -17.81 -21.94 4.03
C SER A 13 -17.84 -20.69 4.91
N ILE A 14 -16.79 -20.45 5.71
CA ILE A 14 -16.69 -19.27 6.56
C ILE A 14 -16.71 -17.97 5.72
N HIS A 15 -16.01 -17.95 4.58
CA HIS A 15 -15.98 -16.78 3.71
C HIS A 15 -17.38 -16.44 3.18
N ARG A 16 -18.16 -17.44 2.73
CA ARG A 16 -19.53 -17.29 2.23
C ARG A 16 -20.54 -16.91 3.32
N GLU A 17 -20.34 -17.36 4.55
CA GLU A 17 -21.19 -17.01 5.69
C GLU A 17 -21.04 -15.53 6.09
N ASN A 18 -19.88 -14.93 5.84
CA ASN A 18 -19.53 -13.60 6.35
C ASN A 18 -19.35 -12.52 5.27
N ASN A 19 -19.25 -12.88 3.99
CA ASN A 19 -18.99 -11.94 2.90
C ASN A 19 -19.83 -12.29 1.66
N ASP A 20 -20.07 -11.31 0.80
CA ASP A 20 -20.50 -11.60 -0.57
C ASP A 20 -19.34 -12.28 -1.31
N TYR A 21 -19.45 -13.59 -1.48
CA TYR A 21 -18.41 -14.41 -2.10
C TYR A 21 -18.12 -14.05 -3.56
N SER A 22 -19.02 -13.28 -4.20
CA SER A 22 -18.87 -12.83 -5.58
C SER A 22 -18.21 -11.45 -5.69
N GLU A 23 -18.07 -10.74 -4.57
CA GLU A 23 -17.45 -9.42 -4.50
C GLU A 23 -15.95 -9.53 -4.16
N VAL A 24 -15.13 -8.66 -4.76
CA VAL A 24 -13.70 -8.54 -4.48
C VAL A 24 -13.35 -7.07 -4.31
N GLN A 25 -12.65 -6.73 -3.23
CA GLN A 25 -12.13 -5.38 -3.02
C GLN A 25 -10.90 -5.12 -3.90
N ILE A 26 -10.96 -4.06 -4.71
CA ILE A 26 -9.85 -3.66 -5.58
C ILE A 26 -9.12 -2.45 -4.97
N SER A 27 -7.86 -2.66 -4.60
CA SER A 27 -6.97 -1.61 -4.08
C SER A 27 -5.78 -1.44 -5.02
N SER A 28 -5.35 -0.20 -5.25
CA SER A 28 -4.12 0.12 -5.97
C SER A 28 -3.07 0.63 -5.01
N LEU A 29 -1.80 0.28 -5.23
CA LEU A 29 -0.68 0.70 -4.38
C LEU A 29 0.31 1.57 -5.15
N LEU A 30 0.86 2.58 -4.47
CA LEU A 30 1.94 3.42 -4.95
C LEU A 30 3.07 3.48 -3.91
N SER A 31 4.32 3.27 -4.34
CA SER A 31 5.48 3.54 -3.49
C SER A 31 5.81 5.03 -3.55
N ILE A 32 5.32 5.78 -2.56
CA ILE A 32 5.50 7.23 -2.49
C ILE A 32 6.93 7.64 -2.11
N LYS A 33 7.70 6.75 -1.48
CA LYS A 33 9.15 6.88 -1.28
C LYS A 33 9.78 5.51 -1.45
N THR A 34 10.73 5.36 -2.38
CA THR A 34 11.29 4.07 -2.77
C THR A 34 12.77 3.94 -2.44
N GLY A 35 13.16 2.79 -1.91
CA GLY A 35 14.57 2.42 -1.66
C GLY A 35 15.19 3.14 -0.47
N GLY A 36 16.45 2.80 -0.14
CA GLY A 36 17.20 3.46 0.93
C GLY A 36 16.59 3.29 2.32
N CYS A 37 15.91 2.16 2.59
CA CYS A 37 15.40 1.85 3.92
C CYS A 37 16.54 1.40 4.84
N SER A 38 16.54 1.86 6.10
CA SER A 38 17.53 1.45 7.11
C SER A 38 17.29 0.05 7.67
N GLU A 39 16.08 -0.48 7.54
CA GLU A 39 15.76 -1.83 7.97
C GLU A 39 16.51 -2.90 7.15
N ASP A 40 16.59 -4.10 7.72
CA ASP A 40 17.50 -5.13 7.25
C ASP A 40 16.82 -6.43 6.80
N CYS A 41 15.50 -6.34 6.56
CA CYS A 41 14.64 -7.43 6.11
C CYS A 41 15.25 -8.21 4.94
N GLY A 42 15.60 -9.48 5.17
CA GLY A 42 16.29 -10.34 4.18
C GLY A 42 15.51 -10.64 2.89
N TYR A 43 14.23 -10.28 2.83
CA TYR A 43 13.38 -10.43 1.65
C TYR A 43 13.11 -9.10 0.92
N CYS A 44 13.40 -7.94 1.55
CA CYS A 44 12.94 -6.66 1.03
C CYS A 44 13.95 -6.09 0.03
N PRO A 45 13.55 -5.78 -1.21
CA PRO A 45 14.47 -5.24 -2.20
C PRO A 45 14.86 -3.77 -1.91
N GLN A 46 14.20 -3.11 -0.97
CA GLN A 46 14.40 -1.68 -0.67
C GLN A 46 15.35 -1.41 0.50
N ALA A 47 15.80 -2.46 1.21
CA ALA A 47 16.76 -2.35 2.30
C ALA A 47 18.12 -1.89 1.76
N ALA A 48 18.65 -0.80 2.29
CA ALA A 48 19.85 -0.12 1.78
C ALA A 48 21.12 -0.98 1.85
N ARG A 49 21.10 -2.03 2.67
CA ARG A 49 22.24 -2.93 2.87
C ARG A 49 22.43 -3.98 1.77
N TYR A 50 21.41 -4.22 0.93
CA TYR A 50 21.48 -5.20 -0.15
C TYR A 50 21.57 -4.50 -1.51
N HIS A 51 22.26 -5.12 -2.46
CA HIS A 51 22.35 -4.63 -3.83
C HIS A 51 21.30 -5.33 -4.69
N THR A 52 20.24 -4.60 -5.04
CA THR A 52 19.01 -5.13 -5.66
C THR A 52 18.60 -4.36 -6.91
N ASP A 53 19.47 -3.46 -7.40
CA ASP A 53 19.25 -2.56 -8.53
C ASP A 53 18.04 -1.61 -8.41
N VAL A 54 17.43 -1.52 -7.21
CA VAL A 54 16.35 -0.58 -6.93
C VAL A 54 16.89 0.84 -6.98
N LYS A 55 16.32 1.65 -7.89
CA LYS A 55 16.59 3.09 -7.94
C LYS A 55 15.92 3.78 -6.76
N VAL A 56 16.71 4.54 -6.01
CA VAL A 56 16.21 5.34 -4.89
C VAL A 56 15.46 6.54 -5.43
N HIS A 57 14.22 6.70 -4.98
CA HIS A 57 13.39 7.84 -5.29
C HIS A 57 12.99 8.55 -4.00
N ALA A 58 13.13 9.88 -3.99
CA ALA A 58 12.66 10.71 -2.90
C ALA A 58 11.13 10.63 -2.76
N LEU A 59 10.62 11.18 -1.67
CA LEU A 59 9.17 11.29 -1.49
C LEU A 59 8.54 12.03 -2.67
N MET A 60 7.57 11.39 -3.33
CA MET A 60 6.81 11.91 -4.46
C MET A 60 6.16 13.25 -4.12
N LYS A 61 5.88 14.05 -5.16
CA LYS A 61 5.07 15.26 -4.98
C LYS A 61 3.60 14.90 -4.81
N LYS A 62 2.86 15.69 -4.04
CA LYS A 62 1.41 15.52 -3.84
C LYS A 62 0.68 15.35 -5.17
N ASP A 63 0.93 16.23 -6.14
CA ASP A 63 0.22 16.21 -7.43
C ASP A 63 0.48 14.92 -8.23
N GLU A 64 1.67 14.34 -8.12
CA GLU A 64 2.00 13.05 -8.77
C GLU A 64 1.21 11.90 -8.12
N VAL A 65 1.04 11.94 -6.79
CA VAL A 65 0.23 10.97 -6.05
C VAL A 65 -1.24 11.10 -6.42
N LEU A 66 -1.78 12.32 -6.50
CA LEU A 66 -3.18 12.55 -6.87
C LEU A 66 -3.46 12.14 -8.33
N ALA A 67 -2.54 12.40 -9.26
CA ALA A 67 -2.66 11.92 -10.63
C ALA A 67 -2.66 10.39 -10.71
N ALA A 68 -1.81 9.71 -9.91
CA ALA A 68 -1.81 8.26 -9.82
C ALA A 68 -3.09 7.72 -9.17
N ALA A 69 -3.62 8.39 -8.15
CA ALA A 69 -4.89 8.09 -7.51
C ALA A 69 -6.05 8.18 -8.50
N GLU A 70 -6.10 9.23 -9.32
CA GLU A 70 -7.14 9.44 -10.31
C GLU A 70 -7.11 8.33 -11.36
N LYS A 71 -5.92 7.98 -11.83
CA LYS A 71 -5.73 6.85 -12.75
C LYS A 71 -6.20 5.54 -12.13
N ALA A 72 -5.89 5.28 -10.85
CA ALA A 72 -6.32 4.09 -10.14
C ALA A 72 -7.85 4.03 -9.98
N LYS A 73 -8.47 5.16 -9.61
CA LYS A 73 -9.93 5.32 -9.51
C LYS A 73 -10.61 5.02 -10.84
N ASN A 74 -10.12 5.62 -11.93
CA ASN A 74 -10.62 5.38 -13.28
C ASN A 74 -10.42 3.92 -13.74
N GLY A 75 -9.44 3.23 -13.17
CA GLY A 75 -9.22 1.80 -13.34
C GLY A 75 -10.10 0.90 -12.46
N GLY A 76 -10.99 1.47 -11.64
CA GLY A 76 -11.93 0.74 -10.80
C GLY A 76 -11.46 0.44 -9.38
N ALA A 77 -10.31 0.96 -8.94
CA ALA A 77 -9.88 0.81 -7.55
C ALA A 77 -10.75 1.69 -6.63
N SER A 78 -11.21 1.11 -5.51
CA SER A 78 -11.93 1.84 -4.46
C SER A 78 -11.00 2.39 -3.38
N ARG A 79 -9.78 1.85 -3.27
CA ARG A 79 -8.77 2.23 -2.28
C ARG A 79 -7.41 2.50 -2.92
N LEU A 80 -6.72 3.52 -2.43
CA LEU A 80 -5.30 3.75 -2.73
C LEU A 80 -4.44 3.53 -1.48
N CYS A 81 -3.39 2.74 -1.62
CA CYS A 81 -2.40 2.46 -0.58
C CYS A 81 -1.07 3.15 -0.90
N MET A 82 -0.57 3.97 0.02
CA MET A 82 0.72 4.65 -0.12
C MET A 82 1.78 3.96 0.75
N GLY A 83 2.89 3.53 0.14
CA GLY A 83 4.00 2.88 0.82
C GLY A 83 5.27 3.73 0.82
N ALA A 84 5.89 3.91 1.98
CA ALA A 84 7.16 4.61 2.12
C ALA A 84 8.24 3.67 2.68
N ALA A 85 9.43 3.68 2.07
CA ALA A 85 10.61 2.97 2.55
C ALA A 85 11.25 3.68 3.75
N TRP A 86 10.52 3.73 4.86
CA TRP A 86 10.93 4.24 6.17
C TRP A 86 10.91 3.12 7.20
N ARG A 87 11.60 3.34 8.33
CA ARG A 87 11.47 2.50 9.54
C ARG A 87 10.34 2.99 10.44
N GLU A 88 10.18 4.30 10.52
CA GLU A 88 9.15 4.96 11.31
C GLU A 88 8.75 6.29 10.67
N VAL A 89 7.54 6.74 10.98
CA VAL A 89 7.11 8.12 10.73
C VAL A 89 7.87 9.05 11.66
N ARG A 90 8.33 10.19 11.12
CA ARG A 90 8.98 11.27 11.87
C ARG A 90 8.14 12.53 11.78
N ASP A 91 8.12 13.31 12.86
CA ASP A 91 7.46 14.61 12.89
C ASP A 91 8.28 15.63 12.09
N ASN A 92 7.98 15.75 10.79
CA ASN A 92 8.68 16.61 9.86
C ASN A 92 7.85 16.91 8.60
N LYS A 93 8.43 17.75 7.73
CA LYS A 93 7.84 18.15 6.44
C LYS A 93 7.55 17.01 5.47
N ASP A 94 8.17 15.85 5.63
CA ASP A 94 7.86 14.69 4.80
C ASP A 94 6.54 14.08 5.24
N PHE A 95 6.32 13.96 6.55
CA PHE A 95 5.05 13.49 7.09
C PHE A 95 3.92 14.49 6.85
N ASP A 96 4.17 15.80 6.98
CA ASP A 96 3.19 16.84 6.62
C ASP A 96 2.70 16.66 5.17
N ARG A 97 3.62 16.40 4.25
CA ARG A 97 3.28 16.12 2.84
C ARG A 97 2.47 14.84 2.67
N VAL A 98 2.73 13.80 3.46
CA VAL A 98 1.90 12.58 3.44
C VAL A 98 0.49 12.87 3.93
N ILE A 99 0.30 13.71 4.95
CA ILE A 99 -1.03 14.15 5.41
C ILE A 99 -1.77 14.86 4.27
N GLU A 100 -1.11 15.76 3.56
CA GLU A 100 -1.71 16.45 2.41
C GLU A 100 -2.09 15.47 1.27
N MET A 101 -1.28 14.43 1.03
CA MET A 101 -1.62 13.36 0.08
C MET A 101 -2.86 12.59 0.54
N VAL A 102 -2.91 12.20 1.81
CA VAL A 102 -4.05 11.48 2.41
C VAL A 102 -5.33 12.29 2.26
N GLN A 103 -5.29 13.58 2.60
CA GLN A 103 -6.43 14.48 2.45
C GLN A 103 -6.90 14.56 0.99
N GLY A 104 -5.97 14.77 0.06
CA GLY A 104 -6.32 14.88 -1.36
C GLY A 104 -6.92 13.59 -1.94
N VAL A 105 -6.41 12.40 -1.57
CA VAL A 105 -6.99 11.13 -2.03
C VAL A 105 -8.38 10.89 -1.40
N ASN A 106 -8.56 11.26 -0.13
CA ASN A 106 -9.85 11.15 0.54
C ASN A 106 -10.92 12.08 -0.08
N GLU A 107 -10.53 13.30 -0.46
CA GLU A 107 -11.41 14.24 -1.19
C GLU A 107 -11.86 13.72 -2.56
N MET A 108 -11.12 12.77 -3.14
CA MET A 108 -11.52 12.08 -4.37
C MET A 108 -12.58 10.99 -4.13
N GLY A 109 -13.02 10.78 -2.88
CA GLY A 109 -14.00 9.75 -2.52
C GLY A 109 -13.44 8.33 -2.60
N MET A 110 -12.13 8.18 -2.47
CA MET A 110 -11.46 6.88 -2.35
C MET A 110 -11.11 6.60 -0.90
N GLU A 111 -11.06 5.33 -0.52
CA GLU A 111 -10.43 4.95 0.74
C GLU A 111 -8.91 5.18 0.68
N VAL A 112 -8.34 5.58 1.81
CA VAL A 112 -6.90 5.85 1.91
C VAL A 112 -6.25 4.91 2.91
N CYS A 113 -5.14 4.30 2.51
CA CYS A 113 -4.32 3.45 3.35
C CYS A 113 -2.85 3.88 3.23
N CYS A 114 -2.08 3.75 4.32
CA CYS A 114 -0.65 4.01 4.31
C CYS A 114 0.13 2.91 5.04
N THR A 115 1.35 2.64 4.58
CA THR A 115 2.38 1.88 5.30
C THR A 115 3.69 2.68 5.27
N LEU A 116 4.13 3.13 6.45
CA LEU A 116 5.15 4.18 6.60
C LEU A 116 6.29 3.77 7.55
N GLY A 117 6.54 2.46 7.62
CA GLY A 117 7.35 1.81 8.66
C GLY A 117 6.63 0.60 9.23
#